data_AF-A0A1A6B7D8-F1
#
_entry.id   AF-A0A1A6B7D8-F1
#
_cell.length_a   1.000
_cell.length_b   1.000
_cell.length_c   1.000
_cell.angle_alpha   90.00
_cell.angle_beta   90.00
_cell.angle_gamma   90.00
#
_symmetry.space_group_name_H-M   'P 1'
#
loop_
_entity.id
_entity.type
_entity.pdbx_description
1 polymer ?
#
loop_
_entity_poly.entity_id
_entity_poly.type
_entity_poly.pdbx_seq_one_letter_code
_entity_poly.pdbx_strand_id
1 'polypeptide(L)'
;MCPSTDAGNAAGEFATEVLRNLLHRIDNENQEGSGPYIISHAWTEGPIMFLVYSTPPSEITWGLARDTSESLIDPSPWPNIDEAVRYYYRLDLEEGAPSFVPPGEPGAILWGGDPQDDLPERLTDIPEEHRYMSRTSPSTATRGREQGQHIVNEARRYVDPREL
;
A
#
# COMPACT_ATOMS: atom_id res chain seq x y z
N MET A 1 -30.29 18.82 20.26
CA MET A 1 -28.96 18.85 19.63
C MET A 1 -28.54 17.41 19.43
N CYS A 2 -28.21 17.00 18.21
CA CYS A 2 -27.96 15.60 17.85
C CYS A 2 -26.44 15.33 17.90
N PRO A 3 -25.94 14.53 18.86
CA PRO A 3 -24.50 14.19 18.95
C PRO A 3 -24.01 13.21 17.88
N SER A 4 -24.91 12.55 17.15
CA SER A 4 -24.56 11.47 16.21
C SER A 4 -23.86 11.93 14.93
N THR A 5 -24.06 13.18 14.49
CA THR A 5 -23.38 13.71 13.30
C THR A 5 -21.92 14.09 13.60
N ASP A 6 -21.63 14.45 14.84
CA ASP A 6 -20.31 14.94 15.27
C ASP A 6 -19.28 13.80 15.33
N ALA A 7 -19.68 12.64 15.88
CA ALA A 7 -18.82 11.47 15.97
C ALA A 7 -18.46 10.88 14.59
N GLY A 8 -19.41 10.85 13.65
CA GLY A 8 -19.16 10.38 12.28
C GLY A 8 -18.25 11.32 11.49
N ASN A 9 -18.39 12.63 11.68
CA ASN A 9 -17.52 13.63 11.07
C ASN A 9 -16.09 13.53 11.62
N ALA A 10 -15.94 13.41 12.94
CA ALA A 10 -14.63 13.26 13.59
C ALA A 10 -13.89 12.00 13.13
N ALA A 11 -14.59 10.87 12.98
CA ALA A 11 -14.00 9.64 12.47
C ALA A 11 -13.53 9.78 11.02
N GLY A 12 -14.32 10.47 10.17
CA GLY A 12 -13.93 10.75 8.78
C GLY A 12 -12.74 11.71 8.66
N GLU A 13 -12.67 12.73 9.51
CA GLU A 13 -11.53 13.64 9.59
C GLU A 13 -10.26 12.88 10.01
N PHE A 14 -10.37 11.99 11.01
CA PHE A 14 -9.25 11.16 11.44
C PHE A 14 -8.76 10.24 10.33
N ALA A 15 -9.65 9.51 9.65
CA ALA A 15 -9.32 8.65 8.52
C ALA A 15 -8.59 9.42 7.41
N THR A 16 -9.07 10.64 7.11
CA THR A 16 -8.50 11.50 6.08
C THR A 16 -7.08 11.94 6.45
N GLU A 17 -6.85 12.31 7.72
CA GLU A 17 -5.52 12.71 8.18
C GLU A 17 -4.56 11.52 8.24
N VAL A 18 -5.01 10.33 8.66
CA VAL A 18 -4.22 9.09 8.60
C VAL A 18 -3.82 8.78 7.16
N LEU A 19 -4.76 8.76 6.22
CA LEU A 19 -4.49 8.46 4.82
C LEU A 19 -3.48 9.46 4.23
N ARG A 20 -3.66 10.76 4.50
CA ARG A 20 -2.74 11.80 4.04
C ARG A 20 -1.32 11.61 4.56
N ASN A 21 -1.16 11.32 5.85
CA ASN A 21 0.16 11.11 6.45
C ASN A 21 0.79 9.79 6.00
N LEU A 22 -0.02 8.75 5.76
CA LEU A 22 0.43 7.49 5.18
C LEU A 22 0.95 7.69 3.75
N LEU A 23 0.22 8.40 2.90
CA LEU A 23 0.67 8.74 1.54
C LEU A 23 1.98 9.54 1.57
N HIS A 24 2.10 10.51 2.48
CA HIS A 24 3.32 11.29 2.64
C HIS A 24 4.51 10.40 3.05
N ARG A 25 4.29 9.48 3.99
CA ARG A 25 5.30 8.52 4.40
C ARG A 25 5.74 7.64 3.24
N ILE A 26 4.79 7.08 2.48
CA ILE A 26 5.09 6.24 1.31
C ILE A 26 5.93 7.01 0.29
N ASP A 27 5.57 8.26 -0.01
CA ASP A 27 6.34 9.11 -0.93
C ASP A 27 7.78 9.33 -0.42
N ASN A 28 7.99 9.54 0.88
CA ASN A 28 9.32 9.71 1.46
C ASN A 28 10.15 8.42 1.39
N GLU A 29 9.58 7.27 1.77
CA GLU A 29 10.24 5.96 1.72
C GLU A 29 10.58 5.56 0.28
N ASN A 30 9.71 5.87 -0.68
CA ASN A 30 10.01 5.67 -2.10
C ASN A 30 11.20 6.52 -2.58
N GLN A 31 11.33 7.75 -2.09
CA GLN A 31 12.45 8.64 -2.44
C GLN A 31 13.78 8.18 -1.82
N GLU A 32 13.72 7.58 -0.63
CA GLU A 32 14.88 7.00 0.05
C GLU A 32 15.29 5.64 -0.53
N GLY A 33 14.47 5.06 -1.41
CA GLY A 33 14.71 3.78 -2.07
C GLY A 33 14.35 2.56 -1.21
N SER A 34 13.66 2.78 -0.09
CA SER A 34 13.14 1.75 0.81
C SER A 34 11.75 1.24 0.38
N GLY A 35 10.95 2.05 -0.32
CA GLY A 35 9.61 1.69 -0.80
C GLY A 35 9.53 1.50 -2.32
N PRO A 36 8.94 0.40 -2.84
CA PRO A 36 8.60 0.25 -4.25
C PRO A 36 7.11 0.52 -4.52
N TYR A 37 6.40 1.30 -3.69
CA TYR A 37 4.95 1.41 -3.79
C TYR A 37 4.52 2.50 -4.76
N ILE A 38 3.85 2.13 -5.85
CA ILE A 38 3.23 3.10 -6.76
C ILE A 38 1.76 3.21 -6.40
N ILE A 39 1.36 4.34 -5.82
CA ILE A 39 -0.03 4.60 -5.46
C ILE A 39 -0.77 5.16 -6.67
N SER A 40 -1.88 4.51 -7.04
CA SER A 40 -2.75 4.93 -8.15
C SER A 40 -3.97 5.71 -7.67
N HIS A 41 -4.62 5.25 -6.60
CA HIS A 41 -5.83 5.84 -6.05
C HIS A 41 -5.79 5.80 -4.53
N ALA A 42 -6.38 6.81 -3.90
CA ALA A 42 -6.52 6.89 -2.46
C ALA A 42 -7.73 7.77 -2.10
N TRP A 43 -8.60 7.29 -1.23
CA TRP A 43 -9.75 8.05 -0.75
C TRP A 43 -10.24 7.53 0.61
N THR A 44 -11.19 8.25 1.21
CA THR A 44 -11.86 7.85 2.44
C THR A 44 -13.37 7.85 2.26
N GLU A 45 -14.06 6.92 2.92
CA GLU A 45 -15.51 6.93 3.07
C GLU A 45 -15.85 6.72 4.55
N GLY A 46 -16.24 7.80 5.24
CA GLY A 46 -16.38 7.78 6.68
C GLY A 46 -15.06 7.36 7.35
N PRO A 47 -15.07 6.39 8.29
CA PRO A 47 -13.85 5.96 8.98
C PRO A 47 -12.95 5.05 8.12
N ILE A 48 -13.41 4.62 6.95
CA ILE A 48 -12.68 3.68 6.10
C ILE A 48 -11.73 4.47 5.20
N MET A 49 -10.47 4.04 5.15
CA MET A 49 -9.51 4.48 4.15
C MET A 49 -9.33 3.40 3.08
N PHE A 50 -9.16 3.85 1.84
CA PHE A 50 -8.89 3.02 0.68
C PHE A 50 -7.59 3.46 0.03
N LEU A 51 -6.75 2.48 -0.33
CA LEU A 51 -5.49 2.70 -1.01
C LEU A 51 -5.31 1.64 -2.09
N VAL A 52 -5.07 2.07 -3.34
CA VAL A 52 -4.82 1.15 -4.46
C VAL A 52 -3.44 1.37 -5.02
N TYR A 53 -2.62 0.32 -5.01
CA TYR A 53 -1.20 0.41 -5.27
C TYR A 53 -0.64 -0.80 -6.03
N SER A 54 0.54 -0.64 -6.60
CA SER A 54 1.34 -1.72 -7.17
C SER A 54 2.77 -1.66 -6.65
N THR A 55 3.48 -2.79 -6.76
CA THR A 55 4.87 -2.93 -6.33
C THR A 55 5.73 -3.52 -7.44
N PRO A 56 6.37 -2.69 -8.29
CA PRO A 56 7.24 -3.20 -9.35
C PRO A 56 8.33 -4.13 -8.80
N PRO A 57 8.70 -5.19 -9.55
CA PRO A 57 8.27 -5.49 -10.93
C PRO A 57 6.94 -6.25 -11.03
N SER A 58 6.20 -6.42 -9.93
CA SER A 58 4.91 -7.10 -9.97
C SER A 58 3.88 -6.28 -10.76
N GLU A 59 3.14 -6.96 -11.64
CA GLU A 59 1.99 -6.39 -12.35
C GLU A 59 0.69 -6.48 -11.53
N ILE A 60 0.76 -7.00 -10.31
CA ILE A 60 -0.39 -7.15 -9.43
C ILE A 60 -0.81 -5.77 -8.90
N THR A 61 -2.11 -5.49 -9.01
CA THR A 61 -2.74 -4.33 -8.38
C THR A 61 -3.35 -4.77 -7.07
N TRP A 62 -2.93 -4.12 -5.99
CA TRP A 62 -3.41 -4.33 -4.64
C TRP A 62 -4.37 -3.23 -4.24
N GLY A 63 -5.39 -3.60 -3.48
CA GLY A 63 -6.25 -2.66 -2.77
C GLY A 63 -6.14 -2.90 -1.28
N LEU A 64 -6.17 -1.84 -0.49
CA LEU A 64 -6.26 -1.89 0.96
C LEU A 64 -7.50 -1.11 1.39
N ALA A 65 -8.41 -1.78 2.09
CA ALA A 65 -9.56 -1.16 2.75
C ALA A 65 -9.42 -1.35 4.26
N ARG A 66 -9.40 -0.28 5.04
CA ARG A 66 -9.22 -0.34 6.50
C ARG A 66 -10.12 0.63 7.25
N ASP A 67 -10.81 0.12 8.26
CA ASP A 67 -11.45 0.97 9.26
C ASP A 67 -10.39 1.57 10.19
N THR A 68 -10.34 2.89 10.25
CA THR A 68 -9.35 3.61 11.05
C THR A 68 -9.78 3.90 12.48
N SER A 69 -10.99 3.47 12.88
CA SER A 69 -11.56 3.77 14.19
C SER A 69 -10.83 3.07 15.34
N GLU A 70 -10.24 1.91 15.07
CA GLU A 70 -9.58 1.07 16.08
C GLU A 70 -8.18 0.67 15.61
N SER A 71 -7.33 0.33 16.59
CA SER A 71 -5.99 -0.17 16.35
C SER A 71 -5.99 -1.58 15.77
N LEU A 72 -5.03 -1.85 14.89
CA LEU A 72 -4.83 -3.18 14.29
C LEU A 72 -4.40 -4.25 15.29
N ILE A 73 -3.86 -3.85 16.44
CA ILE A 73 -3.29 -4.77 17.45
C ILE A 73 -4.25 -4.98 18.61
N ASP A 74 -4.91 -3.91 19.03
CA ASP A 74 -5.85 -3.89 20.14
C ASP A 74 -7.10 -3.11 19.72
N PRO A 75 -8.31 -3.57 20.09
CA PRO A 75 -9.57 -2.90 19.74
C PRO A 75 -9.78 -1.66 20.62
N SER A 76 -8.80 -0.75 20.59
CA SER A 76 -8.81 0.54 21.25
C SER A 76 -8.55 1.64 20.22
N PRO A 77 -9.00 2.88 20.45
CA PRO A 77 -8.70 3.98 19.55
C PRO A 77 -7.19 4.18 19.43
N TRP A 78 -6.74 4.55 18.23
CA TRP A 78 -5.34 4.92 18.05
C TRP A 78 -4.93 6.03 19.02
N PRO A 79 -3.78 5.90 19.70
CA PRO A 79 -3.32 6.93 20.62
C PRO A 79 -2.95 8.24 19.92
N ASN A 80 -2.58 8.19 18.63
CA ASN A 80 -2.34 9.34 17.76
C ASN A 80 -2.21 8.90 16.28
N ILE A 81 -2.18 9.89 15.38
CA ILE A 81 -2.06 9.70 13.92
C ILE A 81 -0.74 9.01 13.54
N ASP A 82 0.38 9.41 14.13
CA ASP A 82 1.71 8.88 13.78
C ASP A 82 1.81 7.38 14.06
N GLU A 83 1.20 6.93 15.16
CA GLU A 83 1.13 5.52 15.53
C GLU A 83 0.26 4.74 14.55
N ALA A 84 -0.93 5.25 14.21
CA ALA A 84 -1.80 4.67 13.20
C ALA A 84 -1.07 4.50 11.86
N VAL A 85 -0.48 5.58 11.35
CA VAL A 85 0.30 5.61 10.10
C VAL A 85 1.43 4.59 10.13
N ARG A 86 2.12 4.47 11.26
CA ARG A 86 3.22 3.51 11.42
C ARG A 86 2.76 2.08 11.30
N TYR A 87 1.64 1.72 11.93
CA TYR A 87 1.15 0.37 11.89
C TYR A 87 0.51 0.03 10.55
N TYR A 88 -0.25 0.94 9.93
CA TYR A 88 -0.75 0.70 8.58
C TYR A 88 0.38 0.53 7.57
N TYR A 89 1.42 1.36 7.62
CA TYR A 89 2.56 1.20 6.73
C TYR A 89 3.25 -0.16 6.93
N ARG A 90 3.54 -0.53 8.17
CA ARG A 90 4.30 -1.75 8.46
C ARG A 90 3.47 -3.02 8.27
N LEU A 91 2.29 -3.09 8.90
CA LEU A 91 1.51 -4.32 8.94
C LEU A 91 0.75 -4.57 7.65
N ASP A 92 0.21 -3.54 7.00
CA ASP A 92 -0.59 -3.73 5.79
C ASP A 92 0.23 -3.66 4.51
N LEU A 93 1.27 -2.82 4.44
CA LEU A 93 2.09 -2.70 3.21
C LEU A 93 3.31 -3.61 3.23
N GLU A 94 4.13 -3.57 4.29
CA GLU A 94 5.36 -4.36 4.35
C GLU A 94 5.12 -5.84 4.68
N GLU A 95 4.26 -6.11 5.67
CA GLU A 95 4.01 -7.47 6.17
C GLU A 95 2.72 -8.09 5.61
N GLY A 96 1.81 -7.28 5.06
CA GLY A 96 0.45 -7.69 4.68
C GLY A 96 0.30 -8.31 3.30
N ALA A 97 1.34 -8.28 2.47
CA ALA A 97 1.28 -8.86 1.12
C ALA A 97 1.14 -10.40 1.19
N PRO A 98 0.10 -11.00 0.57
CA PRO A 98 -0.07 -12.45 0.60
C PRO A 98 1.09 -13.15 -0.09
N SER A 99 1.64 -14.18 0.56
CA SER A 99 2.77 -14.97 0.05
C SER A 99 2.42 -15.80 -1.19
N PHE A 100 1.14 -15.89 -1.55
CA PHE A 100 0.65 -16.59 -2.74
C PHE A 100 -0.42 -15.75 -3.42
N VAL A 101 -0.16 -15.41 -4.69
CA VAL A 101 -1.11 -14.70 -5.55
C VAL A 101 -1.52 -15.67 -6.65
N PRO A 102 -2.79 -16.12 -6.67
CA PRO A 102 -3.26 -16.88 -7.81
C PRO A 102 -3.15 -16.00 -9.07
N PRO A 103 -2.93 -16.58 -10.26
CA PRO A 103 -2.91 -15.80 -11.49
C PRO A 103 -4.25 -15.06 -11.64
N GLY A 104 -4.22 -13.76 -11.35
CA GLY A 104 -5.37 -12.87 -11.44
C GLY A 104 -5.55 -12.38 -12.87
N GLU A 105 -6.77 -11.92 -13.17
CA GLU A 105 -6.98 -11.18 -14.41
C GLU A 105 -6.16 -9.88 -14.41
N PRO A 106 -5.49 -9.54 -15.52
CA PRO A 106 -4.80 -8.26 -15.63
C PRO A 106 -5.73 -7.08 -15.32
N GLY A 107 -5.32 -6.24 -14.38
CA GLY A 107 -6.08 -5.06 -13.96
C GLY A 107 -7.16 -5.30 -12.91
N ALA A 108 -7.31 -6.54 -12.40
CA ALA A 108 -8.10 -6.80 -11.20
C ALA A 108 -7.39 -6.30 -9.94
N ILE A 109 -8.17 -5.80 -8.98
CA ILE A 109 -7.68 -5.32 -7.69
C ILE A 109 -7.81 -6.44 -6.66
N LEU A 110 -6.70 -6.78 -6.00
CA LEU A 110 -6.71 -7.71 -4.88
C LEU A 110 -6.83 -6.94 -3.57
N TRP A 111 -8.05 -6.89 -3.03
CA TRP A 111 -8.34 -6.19 -1.77
C TRP A 111 -7.89 -6.99 -0.55
N GLY A 112 -7.12 -6.35 0.32
CA GLY A 112 -6.78 -6.79 1.67
C GLY A 112 -7.36 -5.85 2.73
N GLY A 113 -7.15 -6.24 3.98
CA GLY A 113 -7.62 -5.52 5.16
C GLY A 113 -9.01 -5.97 5.61
N ASP A 114 -9.93 -5.02 5.72
CA ASP A 114 -11.32 -5.21 6.13
C ASP A 114 -12.25 -4.93 4.93
N PRO A 115 -12.20 -5.75 3.86
CA PRO A 115 -12.91 -5.47 2.63
C PRO A 115 -14.42 -5.41 2.89
N GLN A 116 -15.03 -4.32 2.42
CA GLN A 116 -16.48 -4.14 2.43
C GLN A 116 -17.11 -4.92 1.27
N ASP A 117 -18.42 -5.18 1.37
CA ASP A 117 -19.21 -5.58 0.22
C ASP A 117 -19.17 -4.43 -0.82
N ASP A 118 -19.15 -4.77 -2.11
CA ASP A 118 -19.18 -3.83 -3.25
C ASP A 118 -17.90 -3.01 -3.52
N LEU A 119 -16.73 -3.52 -3.13
CA LEU A 119 -15.46 -2.91 -3.53
C LEU A 119 -15.22 -2.98 -5.06
N PRO A 120 -14.64 -1.93 -5.68
CA PRO A 120 -14.29 -1.93 -7.10
C PRO A 120 -13.40 -3.13 -7.46
N GLU A 121 -13.79 -3.92 -8.46
CA GLU A 121 -13.02 -5.09 -8.88
C GLU A 121 -11.85 -4.71 -9.80
N ARG A 122 -11.97 -3.61 -10.55
CA ARG A 122 -10.96 -3.16 -11.52
C ARG A 122 -10.60 -1.70 -11.29
N LEU A 123 -9.39 -1.33 -11.73
CA LEU A 123 -8.94 0.08 -11.70
C LEU A 123 -9.88 1.03 -12.46
N THR A 124 -10.48 0.55 -13.56
CA THR A 124 -11.41 1.35 -14.38
C THR A 124 -12.73 1.66 -13.69
N ASP A 125 -13.04 0.92 -12.61
CA ASP A 125 -14.29 1.08 -11.87
C ASP A 125 -14.15 2.17 -10.79
N ILE A 126 -12.92 2.61 -10.50
CA ILE A 126 -12.62 3.67 -9.53
C ILE A 126 -12.77 5.03 -10.22
N PRO A 127 -13.57 5.95 -9.66
CA PRO A 127 -13.65 7.34 -10.13
C PRO A 127 -12.29 8.04 -10.19
N GLU A 128 -12.05 8.80 -11.27
CA GLU A 128 -10.80 9.57 -11.46
C GLU A 128 -10.57 10.64 -10.37
N GLU A 129 -11.61 11.06 -9.66
CA GLU A 129 -11.47 11.97 -8.51
C GLU A 129 -10.67 11.38 -7.34
N HIS A 130 -10.59 10.05 -7.25
CA HIS A 130 -9.78 9.35 -6.24
C HIS A 130 -8.34 9.11 -6.69
N ARG A 131 -7.99 9.55 -7.91
CA ARG A 131 -6.65 9.35 -8.46
C ARG A 131 -5.62 10.11 -7.63
N TYR A 132 -4.64 9.37 -7.13
CA TYR A 132 -3.52 9.95 -6.43
C TYR A 132 -2.44 10.38 -7.43
N MET A 133 -2.09 11.67 -7.40
CA MET A 133 -0.92 12.16 -8.11
C MET A 133 0.24 12.26 -7.14
N SER A 134 1.06 11.20 -7.08
CA SER A 134 2.31 11.25 -6.32
C SER A 134 3.16 12.43 -6.79
N ARG A 135 3.80 13.09 -5.83
CA ARG A 135 4.79 14.14 -6.11
C ARG A 135 5.99 13.60 -6.90
N THR A 136 6.19 12.29 -6.83
CA THR A 136 7.20 11.57 -7.60
C THR A 136 6.52 11.04 -8.85
N SER A 137 6.40 11.88 -9.89
CA SER A 137 6.15 11.34 -11.22
C SER A 137 7.24 10.30 -11.50
N PRO A 138 6.90 9.05 -11.89
CA PRO A 138 7.89 8.18 -12.49
C PRO A 138 8.26 8.87 -13.78
N SER A 139 9.38 9.58 -13.78
CA SER A 139 9.96 10.07 -15.01
C SER A 139 10.23 8.82 -15.84
N THR A 140 9.40 8.56 -16.84
CA THR A 140 9.76 7.78 -18.02
C THR A 140 10.86 8.55 -18.76
N ALA A 141 11.96 8.81 -18.08
CA ALA A 141 13.23 9.07 -18.71
C ALA A 141 13.68 7.70 -19.22
N THR A 142 13.37 7.44 -20.48
CA THR A 142 14.15 6.57 -21.34
C THR A 142 15.63 6.89 -21.13
N ARG A 143 16.28 6.23 -20.18
CA ARG A 143 17.73 6.18 -20.13
C ARG A 143 18.13 5.10 -21.10
N GLY A 144 18.48 5.56 -22.30
CA GLY A 144 19.12 4.74 -23.31
C GLY A 144 20.25 3.93 -22.68
N ARG A 145 20.23 2.63 -22.98
CA ARG A 145 21.39 1.82 -23.30
C ARG A 145 22.73 2.33 -22.76
N GLU A 146 23.13 1.82 -21.59
CA GLU A 146 24.53 1.52 -21.35
C GLU A 146 24.66 0.03 -21.04
N GLN A 147 25.32 -0.65 -21.97
CA GLN A 147 25.79 -2.01 -21.84
C GLN A 147 26.88 -2.04 -20.76
N GLY A 148 26.84 -3.06 -19.90
CA GLY A 148 28.04 -3.56 -19.23
C GLY A 148 27.91 -3.74 -17.72
N GLN A 149 27.40 -4.90 -17.30
CA GLN A 149 28.20 -5.92 -16.60
C GLN A 149 27.29 -7.07 -16.19
N HIS A 150 27.43 -8.19 -16.91
CA HIS A 150 26.84 -9.47 -16.57
C HIS A 150 27.55 -9.99 -15.31
N ILE A 151 26.98 -9.75 -14.12
CA ILE A 151 27.46 -10.41 -12.91
C ILE A 151 27.02 -11.87 -12.97
N VAL A 152 27.96 -12.73 -13.36
CA VAL A 152 27.82 -14.19 -13.20
C VAL A 152 27.93 -14.47 -11.70
N ASN A 153 26.79 -14.70 -11.04
CA ASN A 153 26.80 -15.31 -9.71
C ASN A 153 27.18 -16.79 -9.88
N GLU A 154 28.46 -17.14 -9.67
CA GLU A 154 28.82 -18.55 -9.48
C GLU A 154 28.21 -19.06 -8.18
N ALA A 155 27.59 -20.24 -8.25
CA ALA A 155 27.04 -20.93 -7.10
C ALA A 155 28.14 -21.24 -6.08
N ARG A 156 27.93 -20.86 -4.82
CA ARG A 156 28.81 -21.24 -3.70
C ARG A 156 28.88 -22.77 -3.61
N ARG A 157 30.03 -23.36 -3.92
CA ARG A 157 30.28 -24.79 -3.69
C ARG A 157 30.45 -25.02 -2.19
N TYR A 158 29.46 -25.63 -1.57
CA TYR A 158 29.63 -26.24 -0.24
C TYR A 158 30.50 -27.49 -0.40
N VAL A 159 31.50 -27.65 0.48
CA VAL A 159 32.25 -28.90 0.57
C VAL A 159 31.32 -29.98 1.11
N ASP A 160 31.26 -31.12 0.43
CA ASP A 160 30.48 -32.29 0.85
C ASP A 160 31.05 -32.84 2.17
N PRO A 161 30.27 -32.93 3.26
CA PRO A 161 30.76 -33.34 4.58
C PRO A 161 31.05 -34.84 4.72
N ARG A 162 31.20 -35.58 3.62
CA ARG A 162 31.55 -37.02 3.61
C ARG A 162 33.02 -37.33 3.35
N GLU A 163 33.90 -36.33 3.32
CA GLU A 163 35.35 -36.52 3.23
C GLU A 163 36.12 -36.12 4.51
N LEU A 164 35.59 -36.50 5.69
CA LEU A 164 36.31 -36.51 6.97
C LEU A 164 36.53 -37.93 7.46
#